data_AF-A0A9X2FI82-F1
#
_entry.id   AF-A0A9X2FI82-F1
#
_cell.length_a   1.000
_cell.length_b   1.000
_cell.length_c   1.000
_cell.angle_alpha   90.00
_cell.angle_beta   90.00
_cell.angle_gamma   90.00
#
_symmetry.space_group_name_H-M   'P 1'
#
loop_
_entity.id
_entity.type
_entity.pdbx_description
1 polymer ?
#
loop_
_entity_poly.entity_id
_entity_poly.type
_entity_poly.pdbx_seq_one_letter_code
_entity_poly.pdbx_strand_id
1 'polypeptide(L)'
;MLSNDPSIENEPQFLADSFAVDQSEEKAKALIGREAARATDHDKVDHVVWDEPTLASDLAGEPDSSQLTYRRWLEKNITATSWPKSWLVTFAVAAAAGPFAVIGALFTQPEAGVVTSGGLVAVCILGPLTEEIMKIAIALWVVEKRPFWFKSIFQILLCALAGGILFGVIENLIYLNVYIPHAGPSLARWRWTVCVGLHMNCSFIAGVGLARIWDNAIRQRHPPIMGLGMPWFFIAVVGHGLYNFAVTMAEMFGWLKFDQV
;
A
#
# COMPACT_ATOMS: atom_id res chain seq x y z
N MET A 1 -39.02 8.99 -17.91
CA MET A 1 -39.33 10.17 -17.08
C MET A 1 -39.22 9.70 -15.64
N LEU A 2 -38.25 10.21 -14.88
CA LEU A 2 -38.19 9.94 -13.44
C LEU A 2 -39.34 10.73 -12.79
N SER A 3 -40.29 10.02 -12.20
CA SER A 3 -41.35 10.65 -11.42
C SER A 3 -40.72 11.26 -10.16
N ASN A 4 -40.92 12.56 -9.93
CA ASN A 4 -40.53 13.23 -8.68
C ASN A 4 -41.55 12.99 -7.56
N ASP A 5 -42.44 12.00 -7.72
CA ASP A 5 -43.41 11.62 -6.69
C ASP A 5 -42.75 10.65 -5.69
N PRO A 6 -42.59 11.04 -4.41
CA PRO A 6 -42.00 10.21 -3.38
C PRO A 6 -42.93 9.11 -2.84
N SER A 7 -44.14 8.94 -3.39
CA SER A 7 -45.09 7.92 -2.96
C SER A 7 -44.59 6.50 -3.27
N ILE A 8 -44.62 5.63 -2.26
CA ILE A 8 -44.31 4.19 -2.39
C ILE A 8 -45.28 3.47 -3.32
N GLU A 9 -46.51 3.97 -3.49
CA GLU A 9 -47.55 3.36 -4.33
C GLU A 9 -47.20 3.42 -5.82
N ASN A 10 -46.28 4.31 -6.20
CA ASN A 10 -45.74 4.41 -7.56
C ASN A 10 -44.47 3.59 -7.77
N GLU A 11 -43.98 2.87 -6.76
CA GLU A 11 -42.85 1.97 -6.98
C GLU A 11 -43.26 0.83 -7.92
N PRO A 12 -42.40 0.41 -8.86
CA PRO A 12 -42.75 -0.53 -9.92
C PRO A 12 -43.37 -1.84 -9.42
N GLN A 13 -43.00 -2.31 -8.22
CA GLN A 13 -43.53 -3.55 -7.64
C GLN A 13 -44.97 -3.46 -7.11
N PHE A 14 -45.54 -2.25 -6.98
CA PHE A 14 -46.92 -2.05 -6.51
C PHE A 14 -47.90 -1.69 -7.64
N LEU A 15 -47.41 -1.41 -8.85
CA LEU A 15 -48.24 -1.17 -10.02
C LEU A 15 -48.82 -2.50 -10.52
N ALA A 16 -50.14 -2.57 -10.71
CA ALA A 16 -50.84 -3.78 -11.14
C ALA A 16 -50.57 -4.17 -12.61
N ASP A 17 -49.98 -3.27 -13.39
CA ASP A 17 -49.60 -3.53 -14.78
C ASP A 17 -48.33 -4.37 -14.85
N SER A 18 -48.29 -5.30 -15.81
CA SER A 18 -47.19 -6.25 -16.00
C SER A 18 -45.85 -5.52 -16.11
N PHE A 19 -44.92 -5.86 -15.22
CA PHE A 19 -43.53 -5.40 -15.21
C PHE A 19 -42.95 -5.42 -16.64
N ALA A 20 -42.81 -4.24 -17.26
CA ALA A 20 -42.14 -4.13 -18.54
C ALA A 20 -40.64 -4.36 -18.27
N VAL A 21 -40.11 -5.47 -18.79
CA VAL A 21 -38.68 -5.81 -18.64
C VAL A 21 -37.86 -4.62 -19.14
N ASP A 22 -37.04 -4.05 -18.27
CA ASP A 22 -36.16 -2.95 -18.63
C ASP A 22 -35.10 -3.48 -19.61
N GLN A 23 -35.02 -2.89 -20.81
CA GLN A 23 -34.02 -3.25 -21.82
C GLN A 23 -32.58 -3.06 -21.31
N SER A 24 -32.38 -2.23 -20.27
CA SER A 24 -31.11 -2.09 -19.60
C SER A 24 -30.68 -3.39 -18.87
N GLU A 25 -31.62 -4.24 -18.43
CA GLU A 25 -31.33 -5.52 -17.78
C GLU A 25 -30.67 -6.51 -18.73
N GLU A 26 -31.09 -6.56 -20.01
CA GLU A 26 -30.44 -7.42 -21.01
C GLU A 26 -28.99 -6.98 -21.25
N LYS A 27 -28.75 -5.66 -21.33
CA LYS A 27 -27.39 -5.11 -21.45
C LYS A 27 -26.56 -5.39 -20.22
N ALA A 28 -27.12 -5.23 -19.02
CA ALA A 28 -26.46 -5.54 -17.76
C ALA A 28 -26.12 -7.03 -17.68
N LYS A 29 -27.04 -7.92 -18.04
CA LYS A 29 -26.83 -9.37 -18.10
C LYS A 29 -25.72 -9.74 -19.08
N ALA A 30 -25.67 -9.13 -20.26
CA ALA A 30 -24.60 -9.35 -21.23
C ALA A 30 -23.23 -8.86 -20.70
N LEU A 31 -23.21 -7.71 -20.02
CA LEU A 31 -22.01 -7.17 -19.39
C LEU A 31 -21.50 -8.08 -18.28
N ILE A 32 -22.38 -8.48 -17.36
CA ILE A 32 -22.09 -9.41 -16.26
C ILE A 32 -21.59 -10.76 -16.81
N GLY A 33 -22.22 -11.29 -17.86
CA GLY A 33 -21.77 -12.53 -18.51
C GLY A 33 -20.36 -12.39 -19.09
N ARG A 34 -20.04 -11.25 -19.71
CA ARG A 34 -18.69 -10.96 -20.23
C ARG A 34 -17.66 -10.80 -19.13
N GLU A 35 -18.01 -10.15 -18.03
CA GLU A 35 -17.15 -9.97 -16.86
C GLU A 35 -16.91 -11.30 -16.15
N ALA A 36 -17.96 -12.09 -15.93
CA ALA A 36 -17.86 -13.43 -15.34
C ALA A 36 -16.99 -14.37 -16.19
N ALA A 37 -17.05 -14.28 -17.52
CA ALA A 37 -16.21 -15.05 -18.42
C ALA A 37 -14.73 -14.63 -18.39
N ARG A 38 -14.44 -13.39 -18.00
CA ARG A 38 -13.07 -12.85 -17.84
C ARG A 38 -12.54 -12.93 -16.42
N ALA A 39 -13.42 -13.12 -15.44
CA ALA A 39 -13.09 -13.16 -14.03
C ALA A 39 -12.13 -14.31 -13.73
N THR A 40 -10.97 -13.96 -13.22
CA THR A 40 -10.00 -14.92 -12.70
C THR A 40 -10.50 -15.50 -11.37
N ASP A 41 -9.90 -16.61 -10.91
CA ASP A 41 -10.17 -17.14 -9.56
C ASP A 41 -9.96 -16.08 -8.46
N HIS A 42 -9.11 -15.08 -8.71
CA HIS A 42 -8.91 -13.97 -7.79
C HIS A 42 -10.08 -12.99 -7.78
N ASP A 43 -10.55 -12.57 -8.95
CA ASP A 43 -11.67 -11.63 -9.02
C ASP A 43 -12.93 -12.27 -8.42
N LYS A 44 -13.09 -13.59 -8.64
CA LYS A 44 -14.17 -14.35 -8.02
C LYS A 44 -14.07 -14.34 -6.50
N VAL A 45 -12.89 -14.54 -5.93
CA VAL A 45 -12.72 -14.62 -4.46
C VAL A 45 -12.98 -13.29 -3.76
N ASP A 46 -12.63 -12.17 -4.38
CA ASP A 46 -12.88 -10.82 -3.86
C ASP A 46 -14.39 -10.49 -3.80
N HIS A 47 -15.24 -11.28 -4.48
CA HIS A 47 -16.70 -11.13 -4.54
C HIS A 47 -17.48 -12.32 -3.93
N VAL A 48 -16.81 -13.17 -3.13
CA VAL A 48 -17.47 -14.30 -2.48
C VAL A 48 -18.26 -13.80 -1.26
N VAL A 49 -19.57 -14.04 -1.27
CA VAL A 49 -20.49 -13.70 -0.17
C VAL A 49 -20.14 -14.46 1.13
N TRP A 50 -19.54 -15.65 1.02
CA TRP A 50 -19.16 -16.49 2.17
C TRP A 50 -18.09 -15.87 3.08
N ASP A 51 -17.34 -14.89 2.60
CA ASP A 51 -16.28 -14.23 3.35
C ASP A 51 -16.73 -12.84 3.87
N GLU A 52 -18.01 -12.48 3.72
CA GLU A 52 -18.57 -11.23 4.24
C GLU A 52 -18.68 -11.26 5.77
N PRO A 53 -18.16 -10.25 6.50
CA PRO A 53 -18.23 -10.21 7.97
C PRO A 53 -19.65 -10.24 8.54
N THR A 54 -20.63 -9.79 7.75
CA THR A 54 -22.05 -9.71 8.12
C THR A 54 -22.79 -11.02 7.95
N LEU A 55 -22.21 -11.98 7.22
CA LEU A 55 -22.83 -13.28 7.02
C LEU A 55 -22.62 -14.12 8.29
N ALA A 56 -23.65 -14.21 9.14
CA ALA A 56 -23.60 -15.08 10.31
C ALA A 56 -23.47 -16.54 9.84
N SER A 57 -22.34 -17.19 10.16
CA SER A 57 -22.08 -18.60 9.84
C SER A 57 -23.21 -19.51 10.30
N ASP A 58 -23.85 -19.15 11.41
CA ASP A 58 -24.94 -19.90 12.02
C ASP A 58 -26.23 -19.87 11.16
N LEU A 59 -26.40 -18.85 10.32
CA LEU A 59 -27.56 -18.69 9.44
C LEU A 59 -27.29 -19.15 8.01
N ALA A 60 -26.06 -18.97 7.52
CA ALA A 60 -25.71 -19.27 6.13
C ALA A 60 -25.31 -20.75 5.90
N GLY A 61 -24.98 -21.47 6.96
CA GLY A 61 -24.45 -22.84 6.86
C GLY A 61 -23.00 -22.88 6.38
N GLU A 62 -22.49 -24.08 6.12
CA GLU A 62 -21.14 -24.26 5.59
C GLU A 62 -21.14 -24.27 4.05
N PRO A 63 -20.17 -23.59 3.40
CA PRO A 63 -20.08 -23.59 1.95
C PRO A 63 -19.76 -24.99 1.40
N ASP A 64 -20.52 -25.43 0.40
CA ASP A 64 -20.33 -26.74 -0.23
C ASP A 64 -18.94 -26.85 -0.87
N SER A 65 -18.43 -28.06 -1.11
CA SER A 65 -17.06 -28.30 -1.61
C SER A 65 -16.73 -27.69 -2.99
N SER A 66 -17.73 -27.41 -3.82
CA SER A 66 -17.62 -26.75 -5.12
C SER A 66 -17.55 -25.22 -5.04
N GLN A 67 -17.96 -24.63 -3.91
CA GLN A 67 -17.92 -23.19 -3.72
C GLN A 67 -16.50 -22.68 -3.46
N LEU A 68 -16.14 -21.59 -4.14
CA LEU A 68 -14.89 -20.89 -3.90
C LEU A 68 -15.02 -20.07 -2.62
N THR A 69 -14.05 -20.22 -1.71
CA THR A 69 -13.90 -19.37 -0.52
C THR A 69 -12.47 -18.84 -0.48
N TYR A 70 -12.24 -17.73 0.23
CA TYR A 70 -10.90 -17.17 0.41
C TYR A 70 -9.91 -18.20 0.94
N ARG A 71 -10.32 -18.97 1.95
CA ARG A 71 -9.50 -20.04 2.54
C ARG A 71 -9.06 -21.06 1.50
N ARG A 72 -10.00 -21.63 0.73
CA ARG A 72 -9.70 -22.67 -0.26
C ARG A 72 -8.84 -22.14 -1.39
N TRP A 73 -9.14 -20.92 -1.85
CA TRP A 73 -8.32 -20.21 -2.83
C TRP A 73 -6.88 -20.01 -2.33
N LEU A 74 -6.72 -19.54 -1.09
CA LEU A 74 -5.40 -19.28 -0.52
C LEU A 74 -4.61 -20.58 -0.35
N GLU A 75 -5.22 -21.64 0.18
CA GLU A 75 -4.58 -22.95 0.34
C GLU A 75 -4.13 -23.55 -1.00
N LYS A 76 -4.98 -23.48 -2.04
CA LYS A 76 -4.62 -23.85 -3.42
C LYS A 76 -3.41 -23.07 -3.92
N ASN A 77 -3.36 -21.77 -3.69
CA ASN A 77 -2.26 -20.92 -4.18
C ASN A 77 -0.96 -21.08 -3.38
N ILE A 78 -1.03 -21.36 -2.06
CA ILE A 78 0.13 -21.65 -1.22
C ILE A 78 0.81 -22.95 -1.68
N THR A 79 0.03 -23.98 -1.98
CA THR A 79 0.55 -25.26 -2.47
C THR A 79 1.12 -25.14 -3.89
N ALA A 80 0.46 -24.37 -4.76
CA ALA A 80 0.92 -24.13 -6.13
C ALA A 80 2.17 -23.22 -6.23
N THR A 81 2.45 -22.39 -5.22
CA THR A 81 3.56 -21.43 -5.28
C THR A 81 4.88 -22.07 -4.82
N SER A 82 5.80 -22.25 -5.77
CA SER A 82 7.14 -22.76 -5.50
C SER A 82 8.05 -21.73 -4.80
N TRP A 83 9.05 -22.22 -4.07
CA TRP A 83 10.06 -21.37 -3.43
C TRP A 83 10.84 -20.48 -4.41
N PRO A 84 11.30 -20.97 -5.59
CA PRO A 84 11.99 -20.13 -6.56
C PRO A 84 11.11 -18.98 -7.08
N LYS A 85 9.83 -19.25 -7.36
CA LYS A 85 8.87 -18.20 -7.76
C LYS A 85 8.72 -17.15 -6.68
N SER A 86 8.61 -17.56 -5.42
CA SER A 86 8.51 -16.65 -4.28
C SER A 86 9.74 -15.75 -4.12
N TRP A 87 10.95 -16.30 -4.27
CA TRP A 87 12.18 -15.52 -4.24
C TRP A 87 12.32 -14.58 -5.43
N LEU A 88 11.93 -15.01 -6.63
CA LEU A 88 11.89 -14.13 -7.80
C LEU A 88 10.99 -12.91 -7.56
N VAL A 89 9.79 -13.12 -7.00
CA VAL A 89 8.89 -12.03 -6.62
C VAL A 89 9.54 -11.14 -5.56
N THR A 90 10.19 -11.73 -4.54
CA THR A 90 10.87 -10.98 -3.47
C THR A 90 11.93 -10.03 -4.06
N PHE A 91 12.79 -10.51 -4.95
CA PHE A 91 13.81 -9.66 -5.58
C PHE A 91 13.20 -8.61 -6.51
N ALA A 92 12.15 -8.95 -7.27
CA ALA A 92 11.45 -7.99 -8.12
C ALA A 92 10.81 -6.86 -7.31
N VAL A 93 10.16 -7.18 -6.19
CA VAL A 93 9.55 -6.20 -5.27
C VAL A 93 10.63 -5.33 -4.63
N ALA A 94 11.71 -5.93 -4.11
CA ALA A 94 12.82 -5.21 -3.51
C ALA A 94 13.47 -4.21 -4.47
N ALA A 95 13.65 -4.59 -5.73
CA ALA A 95 14.22 -3.73 -6.77
C ALA A 95 13.28 -2.60 -7.20
N ALA A 96 11.97 -2.84 -7.22
CA ALA A 96 10.97 -1.87 -7.68
C ALA A 96 10.54 -0.87 -6.59
N ALA A 97 10.58 -1.25 -5.31
CA ALA A 97 10.06 -0.46 -4.20
C ALA A 97 10.73 0.92 -4.06
N GLY A 98 12.06 0.96 -4.11
CA GLY A 98 12.83 2.22 -4.00
C GLY A 98 12.52 3.22 -5.12
N PRO A 99 12.66 2.85 -6.41
CA PRO A 99 12.32 3.72 -7.53
C PRO A 99 10.87 4.20 -7.54
N PHE A 100 9.93 3.35 -7.13
CA PHE A 100 8.53 3.73 -7.04
C PHE A 100 8.31 4.83 -5.99
N ALA A 101 9.02 4.79 -4.86
CA ALA A 101 8.93 5.82 -3.84
C ALA A 101 9.49 7.18 -4.27
N VAL A 102 10.45 7.21 -5.20
CA VAL A 102 10.97 8.47 -5.77
C VAL A 102 9.88 9.25 -6.49
N ILE A 103 8.97 8.56 -7.19
CA ILE A 103 7.83 9.19 -7.85
C ILE A 103 6.99 9.96 -6.83
N GLY A 104 6.71 9.35 -5.67
CA GLY A 104 5.99 10.00 -4.57
C GLY A 104 6.72 11.23 -4.02
N ALA A 105 8.03 11.10 -3.79
CA ALA A 105 8.85 12.20 -3.27
C ALA A 105 8.82 13.43 -4.19
N LEU A 106 8.89 13.23 -5.52
CA LEU A 106 8.85 14.32 -6.50
C LEU A 106 7.55 15.13 -6.48
N PHE A 107 6.42 14.54 -6.09
CA PHE A 107 5.13 15.25 -5.97
C PHE A 107 4.99 16.08 -4.69
N THR A 108 5.90 15.93 -3.73
CA THR A 108 5.79 16.56 -2.39
C THR A 108 6.83 17.64 -2.12
N GLN A 109 7.69 17.96 -3.11
CA GLN A 109 8.77 18.93 -2.96
C GLN A 109 8.20 20.37 -2.94
N PRO A 110 8.35 21.12 -1.83
CA PRO A 110 8.04 22.55 -1.83
C PRO A 110 9.04 23.32 -2.70
N GLU A 111 8.62 24.47 -3.25
CA GLU A 111 9.53 25.37 -3.96
C GLU A 111 10.68 25.79 -3.05
N ALA A 112 11.92 25.61 -3.53
CA ALA A 112 13.13 25.88 -2.76
C ALA A 112 13.29 27.38 -2.48
N GLY A 113 13.54 27.75 -1.21
CA GLY A 113 14.11 29.06 -0.86
C GLY A 113 13.45 29.83 0.29
N VAL A 114 12.25 29.45 0.74
CA VAL A 114 11.61 30.11 1.90
C VAL A 114 10.96 29.08 2.82
N VAL A 115 11.44 29.00 4.07
CA VAL A 115 10.79 28.22 5.12
C VAL A 115 9.50 28.95 5.52
N THR A 116 8.40 28.57 4.88
CA THR A 116 7.06 28.99 5.30
C THR A 116 6.50 27.97 6.29
N SER A 117 5.49 28.37 7.08
CA SER A 117 4.74 27.42 7.92
C SER A 117 4.15 26.27 7.08
N GLY A 118 3.75 26.55 5.84
CA GLY A 118 3.35 25.53 4.86
C GLY A 118 4.49 24.60 4.46
N GLY A 119 5.70 25.14 4.26
CA GLY A 119 6.91 24.35 3.98
C GLY A 119 7.28 23.39 5.11
N LEU A 120 7.13 23.81 6.38
CA LEU A 120 7.36 22.92 7.52
C LEU A 120 6.37 21.75 7.57
N VAL A 121 5.07 22.00 7.32
CA VAL A 121 4.06 20.94 7.25
C VAL A 121 4.37 19.97 6.11
N ALA A 122 4.74 20.50 4.94
CA ALA A 122 5.11 19.67 3.80
C ALA A 122 6.31 18.76 4.11
N VAL A 123 7.41 19.31 4.65
CA VAL A 123 8.66 18.58 4.91
C VAL A 123 8.56 17.63 6.10
N CYS A 124 7.79 17.97 7.14
CA CYS A 124 7.74 17.19 8.39
C CYS A 124 6.57 16.21 8.46
N ILE A 125 5.52 16.38 7.64
CA ILE A 125 4.31 15.55 7.70
C ILE A 125 4.01 14.93 6.34
N LEU A 126 3.75 15.73 5.31
CA LEU A 126 3.25 15.22 4.03
C LEU A 126 4.31 14.41 3.26
N GLY A 127 5.56 14.88 3.24
CA GLY A 127 6.69 14.19 2.65
C GLY A 127 6.91 12.82 3.30
N PRO A 128 7.20 12.75 4.61
CA PRO A 128 7.35 11.50 5.33
C PRO A 128 6.18 10.53 5.17
N LEU A 129 4.94 11.03 5.23
CA LEU A 129 3.75 10.20 5.00
C LEU A 129 3.76 9.56 3.61
N THR A 130 3.94 10.38 2.58
CA THR A 130 3.94 9.92 1.18
C THR A 130 5.08 8.95 0.94
N GLU A 131 6.28 9.30 1.38
CA GLU A 131 7.45 8.48 1.13
C GLU A 131 7.37 7.13 1.85
N GLU A 132 7.00 7.10 3.13
CA GLU A 132 6.92 5.82 3.86
C GLU A 132 5.83 4.91 3.29
N ILE A 133 4.67 5.44 2.88
CA ILE A 133 3.63 4.66 2.19
C ILE A 133 4.18 4.10 0.88
N MET A 134 4.83 4.94 0.07
CA MET A 134 5.29 4.56 -1.26
C MET A 134 6.44 3.55 -1.22
N LYS A 135 7.33 3.62 -0.22
CA LYS A 135 8.42 2.65 -0.02
C LYS A 135 7.90 1.23 0.19
N ILE A 136 6.73 1.07 0.80
CA ILE A 136 6.13 -0.24 1.07
C ILE A 136 4.98 -0.61 0.13
N ALA A 137 4.50 0.31 -0.72
CA ALA A 137 3.27 0.13 -1.50
C ALA A 137 3.25 -1.16 -2.34
N ILE A 138 4.36 -1.50 -3.02
CA ILE A 138 4.43 -2.72 -3.84
C ILE A 138 4.38 -3.98 -2.94
N ALA A 139 5.11 -3.99 -1.82
CA ALA A 139 5.08 -5.11 -0.89
C ALA A 139 3.72 -5.25 -0.21
N LEU A 140 3.08 -4.13 0.14
CA LEU A 140 1.71 -4.08 0.65
C LEU A 140 0.72 -4.66 -0.33
N TRP A 141 0.79 -4.26 -1.61
CA TRP A 141 -0.06 -4.82 -2.66
C TRP A 141 0.10 -6.33 -2.80
N VAL A 142 1.34 -6.85 -2.71
CA VAL A 142 1.57 -8.30 -2.69
C VAL A 142 0.95 -8.95 -1.45
N VAL A 143 1.13 -8.38 -0.26
CA VAL A 143 0.53 -8.91 0.98
C VAL A 143 -1.00 -8.90 0.92
N GLU A 144 -1.59 -7.86 0.34
CA GLU A 144 -3.04 -7.69 0.22
C GLU A 144 -3.65 -8.64 -0.82
N LYS A 145 -3.12 -8.61 -2.05
CA LYS A 145 -3.73 -9.28 -3.21
C LYS A 145 -3.18 -10.68 -3.46
N ARG A 146 -1.93 -10.94 -3.09
CA ARG A 146 -1.20 -12.18 -3.40
C ARG A 146 -0.31 -12.65 -2.23
N PRO A 147 -0.84 -12.80 -0.99
CA PRO A 147 0.00 -13.07 0.18
C PRO A 147 0.84 -14.33 0.05
N PHE A 148 0.36 -15.33 -0.71
CA PHE A 148 1.06 -16.58 -0.99
C PHE A 148 2.33 -16.44 -1.87
N TRP A 149 2.57 -15.28 -2.49
CA TRP A 149 3.83 -15.02 -3.19
C TRP A 149 5.00 -14.82 -2.23
N PHE A 150 4.74 -14.40 -1.00
CA PHE A 150 5.70 -14.51 0.10
C PHE A 150 5.45 -15.82 0.84
N LYS A 151 6.54 -16.55 1.14
CA LYS A 151 6.53 -17.79 1.91
C LYS A 151 7.16 -17.62 3.29
N SER A 152 7.77 -16.47 3.59
CA SER A 152 8.31 -16.18 4.92
C SER A 152 8.25 -14.68 5.26
N ILE A 153 8.16 -14.38 6.56
CA ILE A 153 8.29 -13.02 7.11
C ILE A 153 9.61 -12.37 6.68
N PHE A 154 10.68 -13.15 6.60
CA PHE A 154 12.00 -12.65 6.22
C PHE A 154 12.01 -12.00 4.82
N GLN A 155 11.27 -12.56 3.86
CA GLN A 155 11.17 -11.97 2.52
C GLN A 155 10.52 -10.58 2.55
N ILE A 156 9.49 -10.39 3.37
CA ILE A 156 8.80 -9.10 3.53
C ILE A 156 9.72 -8.08 4.16
N LEU A 157 10.41 -8.45 5.24
CA LEU A 157 11.36 -7.58 5.92
C LEU A 157 12.54 -7.22 5.01
N LEU A 158 13.03 -8.17 4.20
CA LEU A 158 14.07 -7.92 3.22
C LEU A 158 13.61 -6.94 2.14
N CYS A 159 12.39 -7.09 1.59
CA CYS A 159 11.82 -6.15 0.64
C CYS A 159 11.73 -4.74 1.22
N ALA A 160 11.26 -4.60 2.46
CA ALA A 160 11.12 -3.30 3.11
C ALA A 160 12.49 -2.65 3.36
N LEU A 161 13.45 -3.41 3.88
CA LEU A 161 14.83 -2.94 4.11
C LEU A 161 15.49 -2.50 2.80
N ALA A 162 15.42 -3.33 1.76
CA ALA A 162 15.99 -3.03 0.45
C ALA A 162 15.31 -1.82 -0.21
N GLY A 163 13.98 -1.69 -0.08
CA GLY A 163 13.23 -0.54 -0.55
C GLY A 163 13.69 0.76 0.10
N GLY A 164 13.86 0.77 1.43
CA GLY A 164 14.37 1.94 2.16
C GLY A 164 15.80 2.32 1.79
N ILE A 165 16.70 1.33 1.65
CA ILE A 165 18.09 1.56 1.21
C ILE A 165 18.11 2.13 -0.21
N LEU A 166 17.41 1.49 -1.15
CA LEU A 166 17.42 1.89 -2.55
C LEU A 166 16.78 3.27 -2.74
N PHE A 167 15.69 3.56 -2.02
CA PHE A 167 15.13 4.91 -1.98
C PHE A 167 16.16 5.92 -1.48
N GLY A 168 16.77 5.70 -0.31
CA GLY A 168 17.75 6.63 0.25
C GLY A 168 18.97 6.84 -0.66
N VAL A 169 19.41 5.80 -1.37
CA VAL A 169 20.47 5.89 -2.39
C VAL A 169 20.03 6.82 -3.53
N ILE A 170 18.87 6.58 -4.13
CA ILE A 170 18.39 7.37 -5.27
C ILE A 170 18.11 8.82 -4.86
N GLU A 171 17.46 9.02 -3.71
CA GLU A 171 17.16 10.32 -3.16
C GLU A 171 18.45 11.13 -2.95
N ASN A 172 19.48 10.53 -2.34
CA ASN A 172 20.77 11.19 -2.17
C ASN A 172 21.47 11.50 -3.48
N LEU A 173 21.37 10.64 -4.50
CA LEU A 173 21.89 10.94 -5.82
C LEU A 173 21.20 12.17 -6.42
N ILE A 174 19.88 12.28 -6.30
CA ILE A 174 19.12 13.44 -6.77
C ILE A 174 19.56 14.68 -5.98
N TYR A 175 19.62 14.62 -4.66
CA TYR A 175 20.04 15.78 -3.86
C TYR A 175 21.45 16.25 -4.17
N LEU A 176 22.43 15.34 -4.26
CA LEU A 176 23.84 15.71 -4.43
C LEU A 176 24.20 16.09 -5.87
N ASN A 177 23.40 15.70 -6.87
CA ASN A 177 23.70 16.00 -8.27
C ASN A 177 22.73 17.01 -8.91
N VAL A 178 21.51 17.14 -8.39
CA VAL A 178 20.46 17.99 -8.97
C VAL A 178 20.16 19.18 -8.06
N TYR A 179 19.83 18.94 -6.79
CA TYR A 179 19.41 20.02 -5.88
C TYR A 179 20.58 20.80 -5.28
N ILE A 180 21.72 20.13 -5.04
CA ILE A 180 22.90 20.70 -4.37
C ILE A 180 24.17 20.26 -5.11
N PRO A 181 24.39 20.70 -6.37
CA PRO A 181 25.46 20.20 -7.23
C PRO A 181 26.89 20.47 -6.73
N HIS A 182 27.04 21.26 -5.66
CA HIS A 182 28.33 21.57 -5.00
C HIS A 182 28.28 21.29 -3.49
N ALA A 183 27.64 20.19 -3.09
CA ALA A 183 27.59 19.78 -1.69
C ALA A 183 28.99 19.53 -1.11
N GLY A 184 29.29 20.14 0.05
CA GLY A 184 30.53 19.89 0.78
C GLY A 184 30.66 18.43 1.25
N PRO A 185 31.89 17.93 1.49
CA PRO A 185 32.11 16.54 1.90
C PRO A 185 31.39 16.13 3.19
N SER A 186 31.16 17.08 4.10
CA SER A 186 30.44 16.86 5.37
C SER A 186 28.95 16.59 5.13
N LEU A 187 28.28 17.37 4.28
CA LEU A 187 26.89 17.13 3.88
C LEU A 187 26.74 15.81 3.13
N ALA A 188 27.62 15.55 2.15
CA ALA A 188 27.58 14.31 1.39
C ALA A 188 27.69 13.08 2.31
N ARG A 189 28.62 13.11 3.26
CA ARG A 189 28.78 12.03 4.25
C ARG A 189 27.53 11.85 5.10
N TRP A 190 26.98 12.95 5.64
CA TRP A 190 25.76 12.91 6.45
C TRP A 190 24.59 12.27 5.69
N ARG A 191 24.38 12.67 4.44
CA ARG A 191 23.33 12.12 3.59
C ARG A 191 23.50 10.62 3.36
N TRP A 192 24.71 10.18 3.00
CA TRP A 192 25.00 8.77 2.73
C TRP A 192 24.94 7.87 3.97
N THR A 193 25.14 8.40 5.17
CA THR A 193 25.09 7.61 6.40
C THR A 193 23.76 7.77 7.13
N VAL A 194 23.44 8.99 7.58
CA VAL A 194 22.30 9.28 8.44
C VAL A 194 21.00 9.19 7.66
N CYS A 195 20.89 9.81 6.48
CA CYS A 195 19.63 9.78 5.72
C CYS A 195 19.33 8.38 5.18
N VAL A 196 20.33 7.67 4.61
CA VAL A 196 20.13 6.26 4.20
C VAL A 196 19.75 5.39 5.40
N GLY A 197 20.43 5.56 6.53
CA GLY A 197 20.12 4.84 7.77
C GLY A 197 18.70 5.11 8.27
N LEU A 198 18.24 6.36 8.21
CA LEU A 198 16.87 6.75 8.57
C LEU A 198 15.85 6.01 7.70
N HIS A 199 15.98 6.09 6.37
CA HIS A 199 15.04 5.44 5.46
C HIS A 199 15.03 3.92 5.62
N MET A 200 16.21 3.31 5.76
CA MET A 200 16.34 1.88 6.03
C MET A 200 15.56 1.47 7.30
N ASN A 201 15.73 2.21 8.41
CA ASN A 201 15.07 1.89 9.67
C ASN A 201 13.56 2.15 9.63
N CYS A 202 13.11 3.28 9.08
CA CYS A 202 11.68 3.58 8.96
C CYS A 202 10.97 2.54 8.08
N SER A 203 11.58 2.17 6.95
CA SER A 203 11.05 1.11 6.09
C SER A 203 11.07 -0.26 6.76
N PHE A 204 12.08 -0.60 7.55
CA PHE A 204 12.09 -1.83 8.33
C PHE A 204 10.93 -1.87 9.34
N ILE A 205 10.70 -0.79 10.09
CA ILE A 205 9.57 -0.66 11.03
C ILE A 205 8.23 -0.85 10.28
N ALA A 206 8.05 -0.19 9.14
CA ALA A 206 6.86 -0.39 8.31
C ALA A 206 6.74 -1.85 7.81
N GLY A 207 7.87 -2.48 7.46
CA GLY A 207 7.96 -3.89 7.10
C GLY A 207 7.49 -4.84 8.21
N VAL A 208 7.70 -4.51 9.48
CA VAL A 208 7.14 -5.27 10.62
C VAL A 208 5.60 -5.25 10.60
N GLY A 209 5.01 -4.10 10.27
CA GLY A 209 3.56 -3.97 10.08
C GLY A 209 3.04 -4.88 8.97
N LEU A 210 3.71 -4.89 7.81
CA LEU A 210 3.38 -5.79 6.70
C LEU A 210 3.51 -7.26 7.07
N ALA A 211 4.60 -7.62 7.76
CA ALA A 211 4.81 -8.98 8.22
C ALA A 211 3.70 -9.48 9.15
N ARG A 212 3.16 -8.59 10.01
CA ARG A 212 2.03 -8.91 10.88
C ARG A 212 0.72 -9.12 10.12
N ILE A 213 0.42 -8.23 9.16
CA ILE A 213 -0.75 -8.39 8.28
C ILE A 213 -0.65 -9.73 7.55
N TRP A 214 0.50 -10.01 6.96
CA TRP A 214 0.76 -11.25 6.22
C TRP A 214 0.66 -12.50 7.09
N ASP A 215 1.33 -12.52 8.25
CA ASP A 215 1.37 -13.70 9.12
C ASP A 215 -0.04 -14.04 9.63
N ASN A 216 -0.82 -13.03 9.98
CA ASN A 216 -2.22 -13.20 10.36
C ASN A 216 -3.06 -13.80 9.22
N ALA A 217 -2.99 -13.23 8.00
CA ALA A 217 -3.71 -13.75 6.84
C ALA A 217 -3.32 -15.19 6.49
N ILE A 218 -2.02 -15.49 6.51
CA ILE A 218 -1.51 -16.83 6.18
C ILE A 218 -1.91 -17.84 7.26
N ARG A 219 -1.75 -17.56 8.55
CA ARG A 219 -2.07 -18.51 9.61
C ARG A 219 -3.56 -18.77 9.74
N GLN A 220 -4.36 -17.72 9.66
CA GLN A 220 -5.80 -17.81 9.89
C GLN A 220 -6.61 -18.09 8.62
N ARG A 221 -5.96 -18.07 7.45
CA ARG A 221 -6.58 -18.33 6.15
C ARG A 221 -7.75 -17.41 5.81
N HIS A 222 -7.67 -16.15 6.21
CA HIS A 222 -8.67 -15.11 5.93
C HIS A 222 -8.04 -13.91 5.22
N PRO A 223 -8.84 -12.99 4.64
CA PRO A 223 -8.34 -11.79 3.98
C PRO A 223 -7.43 -10.93 4.88
N PRO A 224 -6.42 -10.24 4.34
CA PRO A 224 -5.50 -9.40 5.11
C PRO A 224 -6.21 -8.26 5.87
N ILE A 225 -5.93 -8.14 7.17
CA ILE A 225 -6.50 -7.08 8.03
C ILE A 225 -5.50 -5.92 8.16
N MET A 226 -5.73 -4.83 7.43
CA MET A 226 -4.82 -3.66 7.39
C MET A 226 -4.58 -3.01 8.75
N GLY A 227 -5.58 -3.05 9.64
CA GLY A 227 -5.48 -2.48 10.99
C GLY A 227 -4.31 -3.03 11.81
N LEU A 228 -3.82 -4.24 11.51
CA LEU A 228 -2.67 -4.83 12.20
C LEU A 228 -1.33 -4.15 11.87
N GLY A 229 -1.21 -3.58 10.67
CA GLY A 229 0.00 -2.88 10.23
C GLY A 229 -0.02 -1.38 10.53
N MET A 230 -1.21 -0.77 10.66
CA MET A 230 -1.37 0.68 10.83
C MET A 230 -0.52 1.30 11.95
N PRO A 231 -0.41 0.72 13.16
CA PRO A 231 0.46 1.28 14.20
C PRO A 231 1.93 1.38 13.78
N TRP A 232 2.42 0.42 13.01
CA TRP A 232 3.81 0.37 12.55
C TRP A 232 4.08 1.38 11.44
N PHE A 233 3.13 1.52 10.50
CA PHE A 233 3.20 2.56 9.46
C PHE A 233 3.20 3.94 10.10
N PHE A 234 2.35 4.17 11.10
CA PHE A 234 2.30 5.42 11.84
C PHE A 234 3.62 5.72 12.55
N ILE A 235 4.22 4.73 13.24
CA ILE A 235 5.52 4.90 13.91
C ILE A 235 6.62 5.28 12.90
N ALA A 236 6.65 4.63 11.73
CA ALA A 236 7.62 4.94 10.68
C ALA A 236 7.47 6.39 10.16
N VAL A 237 6.24 6.80 9.85
CA VAL A 237 5.92 8.16 9.37
C VAL A 237 6.29 9.21 10.42
N VAL A 238 5.88 9.00 11.67
CA VAL A 238 6.17 9.94 12.78
C VAL A 238 7.67 9.99 13.06
N GLY A 239 8.36 8.85 13.11
CA GLY A 239 9.80 8.80 13.33
C GLY A 239 10.58 9.57 12.28
N HIS A 240 10.21 9.40 11.01
CA HIS A 240 10.79 10.16 9.90
C HIS A 240 10.45 11.66 10.00
N GLY A 241 9.18 12.01 10.20
CA GLY A 241 8.76 13.41 10.34
C GLY A 241 9.43 14.15 11.49
N LEU A 242 9.61 13.48 12.64
CA LEU A 242 10.33 14.03 13.78
C LEU A 242 11.81 14.26 13.47
N TYR A 243 12.46 13.36 12.73
CA TYR A 243 13.83 13.57 12.27
C TYR A 243 13.92 14.79 11.35
N ASN A 244 13.04 14.91 10.35
CA ASN A 244 13.02 16.05 9.44
C ASN A 244 12.82 17.35 10.20
N PHE A 245 11.86 17.39 11.12
CA PHE A 245 11.62 18.54 11.98
C PHE A 245 12.86 18.92 12.80
N ALA A 246 13.50 17.95 13.46
CA ALA A 246 14.68 18.20 14.28
C ALA A 246 15.85 18.76 13.46
N VAL A 247 16.12 18.20 12.28
CA VAL A 247 17.18 18.67 11.37
C VAL A 247 16.87 20.08 10.88
N THR A 248 15.64 20.36 10.43
CA THR A 248 15.24 21.69 9.98
C THR A 248 15.35 22.74 11.09
N MET A 249 14.93 22.41 12.32
CA MET A 249 15.09 23.33 13.46
C MET A 249 16.56 23.55 13.79
N ALA A 250 17.38 22.49 13.83
CA ALA A 250 18.80 22.60 14.11
C ALA A 250 19.55 23.45 13.08
N GLU A 251 19.19 23.34 11.79
CA GLU A 251 19.72 24.19 10.73
C GLU A 251 19.28 25.66 10.90
N MET A 252 17.97 25.89 11.14
CA MET A 252 17.41 27.23 11.32
C MET A 252 18.01 27.99 12.52
N PHE A 253 18.29 27.29 13.62
CA PHE A 253 18.97 27.88 14.80
C PHE A 253 20.50 27.89 14.68
N GLY A 254 21.06 27.35 13.59
CA GLY A 254 22.50 27.31 13.33
C GLY A 254 23.28 26.33 14.22
N TRP A 255 22.60 25.36 14.86
CA TRP A 255 23.21 24.26 15.59
C TRP A 255 23.80 23.19 14.65
N LEU A 256 23.20 23.05 13.48
CA LEU A 256 23.68 22.21 12.40
C LEU A 256 24.09 23.10 11.23
N LYS A 257 25.34 23.01 10.80
CA LYS A 257 25.87 23.72 9.63
C LYS A 257 26.70 22.74 8.83
N PHE A 258 26.49 22.75 7.52
CA PHE A 258 27.33 22.04 6.58
C PHE A 258 28.14 23.05 5.78
N ASP A 259 29.40 22.74 5.53
CA ASP A 259 30.25 23.59 4.71
C ASP A 259 29.68 23.64 3.29
N GLN A 260 29.30 24.85 2.84
CA GLN A 260 29.05 25.11 1.43
C GLN A 260 30.40 25.41 0.77
N VAL A 261 30.69 24.73 -0.33
CA VAL A 261 31.91 24.96 -1.13
C VAL A 261 31.74 26.22 -1.96
#